data_AF-A0A0Q0YSF0-F1
#
_entry.id   AF-A0A0Q0YSF0-F1
#
_cell.length_a   1.000
_cell.length_b   1.000
_cell.length_c   1.000
_cell.angle_alpha   90.00
_cell.angle_beta   90.00
_cell.angle_gamma   90.00
#
_symmetry.space_group_name_H-M   'P 1'
#
loop_
_entity.id
_entity.type
_entity.pdbx_description
1 polymer ?
#
loop_
_entity_poly.entity_id
_entity_poly.type
_entity_poly.pdbx_seq_one_letter_code
_entity_poly.pdbx_strand_id
1 'polypeptide(L)'
;MRDIATDLQALLLPAQWRRCESALPEELERRGYAVSGLWAQEVDLTCEPDNMLATQYAQVEGRPPIAEVLHHIVINGSSDLDLRAATAAVVACLPEGTYWYGTSSTGTLALARLPRVRGSTLGSHGIGVEHGGGVLGVRATHLDHASGFGMHP
;
A
#
# COMPACT_ATOMS: atom_id res chain seq x y z
N MET A 1 -21.48 1.88 5.58
CA MET A 1 -20.03 1.65 5.75
C MET A 1 -19.79 0.24 6.27
N ARG A 2 -18.90 -0.49 5.60
CA ARG A 2 -18.43 -1.82 6.01
C ARG A 2 -16.98 -1.75 6.44
N ASP A 3 -16.57 -2.65 7.34
CA ASP A 3 -15.17 -2.76 7.72
C ASP A 3 -14.33 -3.21 6.53
N ILE A 4 -13.23 -2.50 6.31
CA ILE A 4 -12.25 -2.80 5.29
C ILE A 4 -10.83 -2.59 5.84
N ALA A 5 -9.91 -3.35 5.27
CA ALA A 5 -8.50 -3.24 5.57
C ALA A 5 -7.71 -3.14 4.26
N THR A 6 -6.75 -2.22 4.21
CA THR A 6 -5.81 -2.09 3.10
C THR A 6 -4.44 -2.50 3.56
N ASP A 7 -3.86 -3.47 2.86
CA ASP A 7 -2.51 -3.97 3.06
C ASP A 7 -1.68 -3.60 1.84
N LEU A 8 -0.63 -2.81 2.03
CA LEU A 8 0.24 -2.38 0.94
C LEU A 8 1.71 -2.34 1.35
N GLN A 9 2.58 -2.61 0.38
CA GLN A 9 3.98 -2.30 0.44
C GLN A 9 4.25 -1.11 -0.48
N ALA A 10 5.02 -0.13 -0.01
CA ALA A 10 5.38 1.05 -0.78
C ALA A 10 6.86 1.42 -0.61
N LEU A 11 7.51 1.79 -1.71
CA LEU A 11 8.91 2.20 -1.73
C LEU A 11 9.00 3.72 -1.73
N LEU A 12 9.45 4.30 -0.61
CA LEU A 12 9.35 5.73 -0.32
C LEU A 12 10.61 6.24 0.38
N LEU A 13 10.90 7.53 0.26
CA LEU A 13 11.87 8.16 1.16
C LEU A 13 11.27 8.23 2.59
N PRO A 14 12.07 8.03 3.66
CA PRO A 14 11.57 8.13 5.03
C PRO A 14 10.88 9.46 5.36
N ALA A 15 11.37 10.56 4.76
CA ALA A 15 10.77 11.88 4.92
C ALA A 15 9.42 12.03 4.19
N GLN A 16 9.24 11.34 3.07
CA GLN A 16 7.96 11.31 2.36
C GLN A 16 6.94 10.51 3.16
N TRP A 17 7.32 9.33 3.68
CA TRP A 17 6.45 8.52 4.53
C TRP A 17 5.94 9.31 5.73
N ARG A 18 6.82 9.97 6.51
CA ARG A 18 6.40 10.77 7.68
C ARG A 18 5.37 11.85 7.36
N ARG A 19 5.48 12.49 6.19
CA ARG A 19 4.49 13.50 5.75
C ARG A 19 3.17 12.84 5.40
N CYS A 20 3.22 11.77 4.62
CA CYS A 20 2.03 11.01 4.23
C CYS A 20 1.31 10.46 5.46
N GLU A 21 2.01 9.78 6.37
CA GLU A 21 1.47 9.21 7.60
C GLU A 21 0.64 10.23 8.39
N SER A 22 1.13 11.47 8.52
CA SER A 22 0.43 12.53 9.26
C SER A 22 -0.85 13.04 8.58
N ALA A 23 -0.91 13.03 7.25
CA ALA A 23 -2.04 13.56 6.48
C ALA A 23 -3.04 12.47 6.05
N LEU A 24 -2.59 11.22 5.99
CA LEU A 24 -3.31 10.11 5.38
C LEU A 24 -4.69 9.83 6.02
N PRO A 25 -4.88 9.89 7.34
CA PRO A 25 -6.20 9.72 7.94
C PRO A 25 -7.23 10.75 7.45
N GLU A 26 -6.87 12.04 7.46
CA GLU A 26 -7.75 13.13 7.02
C GLU A 26 -8.02 13.05 5.51
N GLU A 27 -6.98 12.80 4.70
CA GLU A 27 -7.12 12.64 3.26
C GLU A 27 -8.02 11.47 2.85
N LEU A 28 -7.92 10.35 3.56
CA LEU A 28 -8.75 9.18 3.33
C LEU A 28 -10.20 9.41 3.75
N GLU A 29 -10.41 10.10 4.87
CA GLU A 29 -11.76 10.44 5.32
C GLU A 29 -12.49 11.31 4.29
N ARG A 30 -11.80 12.31 3.70
CA ARG A 30 -12.34 13.12 2.59
C ARG A 30 -12.70 12.31 1.34
N ARG A 31 -12.10 11.13 1.18
CA ARG A 31 -12.34 10.20 0.06
C ARG A 31 -13.35 9.10 0.41
N GLY A 32 -13.98 9.15 1.58
CA GLY A 32 -14.99 8.16 2.02
C GLY A 32 -14.41 6.91 2.66
N TYR A 33 -13.17 6.95 3.15
CA TYR A 33 -12.52 5.89 3.91
C TYR A 33 -12.23 6.40 5.33
N ALA A 34 -13.05 6.03 6.30
CA ALA A 34 -12.83 6.40 7.70
C ALA A 34 -11.79 5.47 8.34
N VAL A 35 -10.60 5.99 8.63
CA VAL A 35 -9.49 5.24 9.22
C VAL A 35 -9.74 4.99 10.70
N SER A 36 -9.64 3.73 11.12
CA SER A 36 -9.71 3.30 12.53
C SER A 36 -8.36 2.85 13.08
N GLY A 37 -7.41 2.52 12.21
CA GLY A 37 -6.04 2.20 12.60
C GLY A 37 -5.08 2.32 11.42
N LEU A 38 -3.91 2.88 11.67
CA LEU A 38 -2.82 2.98 10.72
C LEU A 38 -1.58 2.37 11.36
N TRP A 39 -0.94 1.45 10.64
CA TRP A 39 0.31 0.84 11.05
C TRP A 39 1.25 0.79 9.87
N ALA A 40 2.54 1.01 10.12
CA ALA A 40 3.58 0.81 9.12
C ALA A 40 4.86 0.28 9.76
N GLN A 41 5.59 -0.53 8.99
CA GLN A 41 6.91 -1.04 9.35
C GLN A 41 7.87 -0.91 8.17
N GLU A 42 9.10 -0.51 8.46
CA GLU A 42 10.20 -0.59 7.50
C GLU A 42 10.61 -2.06 7.32
N VAL A 43 10.62 -2.50 6.06
CA VAL A 43 11.07 -3.83 5.64
C VAL A 43 12.50 -3.72 5.15
N ASP A 44 13.38 -4.52 5.75
CA ASP A 44 14.81 -4.52 5.42
C ASP A 44 15.05 -5.28 4.10
N LEU A 45 15.27 -4.52 3.03
CA LEU A 45 15.58 -5.03 1.69
C LEU A 45 16.91 -5.79 1.62
N THR A 46 17.78 -5.70 2.62
CA THR A 46 19.05 -6.46 2.64
C THR A 46 18.86 -7.94 2.97
N CYS A 47 17.80 -8.28 3.71
CA CYS A 47 17.43 -9.66 4.01
C CYS A 47 16.54 -10.28 2.93
N GLU A 48 15.84 -9.45 2.15
CA GLU A 48 14.95 -9.87 1.06
C GLU A 48 15.37 -9.21 -0.27
N PRO A 49 16.54 -9.61 -0.83
CA PRO A 49 17.07 -9.05 -2.07
C PRO A 49 16.17 -9.31 -3.29
N ASP A 50 15.20 -10.22 -3.18
CA ASP A 50 14.23 -10.58 -4.22
C ASP A 50 12.86 -9.90 -4.01
N ASN A 51 12.86 -8.69 -3.47
CA ASN A 51 11.63 -7.91 -3.38
C ASN A 51 11.25 -7.36 -4.76
N MET A 52 10.07 -7.74 -5.26
CA MET A 52 9.62 -7.35 -6.60
C MET A 52 9.57 -5.83 -6.82
N LEU A 53 9.28 -5.02 -5.79
CA LEU A 53 9.27 -3.55 -5.92
C LEU A 53 10.69 -3.00 -6.06
N ALA A 54 11.65 -3.54 -5.30
CA ALA A 54 13.05 -3.15 -5.42
C ALA A 54 13.62 -3.54 -6.79
N THR A 55 13.27 -4.73 -7.30
CA THR A 55 13.66 -5.18 -8.65
C THR A 55 13.06 -4.29 -9.74
N GLN A 56 11.76 -3.99 -9.66
CA GLN A 56 11.09 -3.11 -10.63
C GLN A 56 11.70 -1.70 -10.60
N TYR A 57 11.93 -1.15 -9.41
CA TYR A 57 12.59 0.14 -9.23
C TYR A 57 13.96 0.16 -9.92
N ALA A 58 14.80 -0.86 -9.67
CA ALA A 58 16.12 -0.94 -10.26
C ALA A 58 16.10 -1.03 -11.79
N GLN A 59 15.12 -1.75 -12.35
CA GLN A 59 14.95 -1.87 -13.79
C GLN A 59 14.50 -0.54 -14.44
N VAL A 60 13.60 0.20 -13.80
CA VAL A 60 13.04 1.44 -14.37
C VAL A 60 13.95 2.64 -14.14
N GLU A 61 14.47 2.80 -12.92
CA GLU A 61 15.29 3.95 -12.52
C GLU A 61 16.79 3.75 -12.78
N GLY A 62 17.20 2.53 -13.17
CA GLY A 62 18.59 2.20 -13.52
C GLY A 62 19.55 2.15 -12.32
N ARG A 63 19.01 2.16 -11.10
CA ARG A 63 19.76 2.05 -9.83
C ARG A 63 18.95 1.33 -8.76
N PRO A 64 19.58 0.61 -7.82
CA PRO A 64 18.85 0.08 -6.67
C PRO A 64 18.26 1.23 -5.83
N PRO A 65 17.21 0.96 -5.04
CA PRO A 65 16.76 1.88 -4.01
C PRO A 65 17.82 1.96 -2.92
N ILE A 66 18.46 3.12 -2.81
CA ILE A 66 19.53 3.38 -1.82
C ILE A 66 18.99 4.30 -0.72
N ALA A 67 18.21 5.31 -1.11
CA ALA A 67 17.60 6.26 -0.19
C ALA A 67 16.16 5.89 0.15
N GLU A 68 15.51 5.15 -0.74
CA GLU A 68 14.15 4.67 -0.59
C GLU A 68 14.10 3.45 0.33
N VAL A 69 13.14 3.44 1.25
CA VAL A 69 12.86 2.35 2.18
C VAL A 69 11.54 1.72 1.80
N LEU A 70 11.49 0.40 1.90
CA LEU A 70 10.26 -0.35 1.71
C LEU A 70 9.44 -0.29 2.99
N HIS A 71 8.21 0.20 2.91
CA HIS A 71 7.28 0.24 4.02
C HIS A 71 6.15 -0.75 3.79
N HIS A 72 5.92 -1.66 4.74
CA HIS A 72 4.69 -2.44 4.83
C HIS A 72 3.69 -1.66 5.66
N ILE A 73 2.59 -1.25 5.05
CA ILE A 73 1.58 -0.36 5.60
C ILE A 73 0.24 -1.09 5.64
N VAL A 74 -0.40 -1.07 6.81
CA VAL A 74 -1.71 -1.65 7.06
C VAL A 74 -2.65 -0.56 7.57
N ILE A 75 -3.76 -0.38 6.87
CA ILE A 75 -4.80 0.61 7.20
C ILE A 75 -6.10 -0.14 7.48
N ASN A 76 -6.58 -0.09 8.70
CA ASN A 76 -7.91 -0.54 9.08
C ASN A 76 -8.87 0.63 9.10
N GLY A 77 -10.12 0.38 8.72
CA GLY A 77 -11.17 1.39 8.78
C GLY A 77 -12.49 0.87 8.27
N SER A 78 -13.36 1.80 7.91
CA SER A 78 -14.65 1.50 7.32
C SER A 78 -14.92 2.40 6.12
N SER A 79 -15.60 1.86 5.11
CA SER A 79 -15.91 2.58 3.87
C SER A 79 -17.12 1.97 3.17
N ASP A 80 -17.77 2.74 2.30
CA ASP A 80 -18.76 2.21 1.36
C ASP A 80 -18.20 1.99 -0.06
N LEU A 81 -16.97 2.48 -0.33
CA LEU A 81 -16.25 2.24 -1.59
C LEU A 81 -16.11 0.75 -1.86
N ASP A 82 -16.16 0.30 -3.12
CA ASP A 82 -15.72 -1.05 -3.46
C ASP A 82 -14.22 -1.25 -3.16
N LEU A 83 -13.76 -2.49 -3.04
CA LEU A 83 -12.37 -2.76 -2.60
C LEU A 83 -11.33 -2.14 -3.53
N ARG A 84 -11.58 -2.09 -4.84
CA ARG A 84 -10.66 -1.47 -5.80
C ARG A 84 -10.62 0.04 -5.62
N ALA A 85 -11.78 0.68 -5.46
CA ALA A 85 -11.85 2.11 -5.17
C ALA A 85 -11.23 2.47 -3.82
N ALA A 86 -11.36 1.61 -2.81
CA ALA A 86 -10.69 1.77 -1.52
C ALA A 86 -9.16 1.72 -1.66
N THR A 87 -8.62 0.75 -2.41
CA THR A 87 -7.18 0.69 -2.70
C THR A 87 -6.72 1.94 -3.45
N ALA A 88 -7.48 2.37 -4.47
CA ALA A 88 -7.17 3.57 -5.24
C ALA A 88 -7.17 4.84 -4.38
N ALA A 89 -8.10 4.96 -3.41
CA ALA A 89 -8.14 6.08 -2.48
C ALA A 89 -6.87 6.16 -1.62
N VAL A 90 -6.39 5.03 -1.12
CA VAL A 90 -5.13 4.95 -0.35
C VAL A 90 -3.92 5.31 -1.20
N VAL A 91 -3.85 4.78 -2.41
CA VAL A 91 -2.75 5.03 -3.35
C VAL A 91 -2.69 6.50 -3.75
N ALA A 92 -3.85 7.15 -3.91
CA ALA A 92 -3.92 8.57 -4.23
C ALA A 92 -3.42 9.50 -3.10
N CYS A 93 -3.24 8.97 -1.87
CA CYS A 93 -2.62 9.68 -0.76
C CYS A 93 -1.09 9.51 -0.73
N LEU A 94 -0.53 8.60 -1.53
CA LEU A 94 0.91 8.42 -1.66
C LEU A 94 1.49 9.50 -2.59
N PRO A 95 2.79 9.84 -2.44
CA PRO A 95 3.47 10.74 -3.37
C PRO A 95 3.41 10.21 -4.81
N GLU A 96 3.33 11.12 -5.76
CA GLU A 96 3.37 10.75 -7.18
C GLU A 96 4.65 9.97 -7.50
N GLY A 97 4.52 8.94 -8.35
CA GLY A 97 5.66 8.12 -8.74
C GLY A 97 6.06 7.06 -7.72
N THR A 98 5.37 6.94 -6.58
CA THR A 98 5.61 5.89 -5.59
C THR A 98 5.37 4.51 -6.20
N TYR A 99 6.33 3.61 -6.04
CA TYR A 99 6.13 2.20 -6.38
C TYR A 99 5.43 1.50 -5.23
N TRP A 100 4.32 0.82 -5.52
CA TRP A 100 3.54 0.12 -4.49
C TRP A 100 2.95 -1.19 -5.00
N TYR A 101 2.65 -2.09 -4.07
CA TYR A 101 1.98 -3.36 -4.29
C TYR A 101 1.06 -3.64 -3.11
N GLY A 102 -0.17 -4.08 -3.35
CA GLY A 102 -1.11 -4.35 -2.27
C GLY A 102 -2.55 -4.35 -2.72
N THR A 103 -3.46 -4.51 -1.77
CA THR A 103 -4.90 -4.49 -2.03
C THR A 103 -5.72 -4.22 -0.77
N SER A 104 -6.98 -3.87 -0.97
CA SER A 104 -7.97 -3.78 0.08
C SER A 104 -8.78 -5.07 0.16
N SER A 105 -9.16 -5.45 1.37
CA SER A 105 -9.97 -6.63 1.69
C SER A 105 -11.09 -6.25 2.65
N THR A 106 -12.15 -7.05 2.69
CA THR A 106 -13.24 -6.88 3.66
C THR A 106 -12.82 -7.32 5.05
N GLY A 107 -13.28 -6.60 6.08
CA GLY A 107 -12.97 -6.86 7.48
C GLY A 107 -11.78 -6.05 7.98
N THR A 108 -11.21 -6.48 9.10
CA THR A 108 -10.09 -5.80 9.78
C THR A 108 -8.89 -6.72 9.83
N LEU A 109 -7.71 -6.21 9.49
CA LEU A 109 -6.45 -6.93 9.64
C LEU A 109 -5.93 -6.77 11.08
N ALA A 110 -5.90 -7.89 11.81
CA ALA A 110 -5.35 -7.92 13.15
C ALA A 110 -3.82 -7.76 13.10
N LEU A 111 -3.31 -6.64 13.62
CA LEU A 111 -1.88 -6.34 13.68
C LEU A 111 -1.07 -7.39 14.50
N ALA A 112 -1.74 -8.20 15.32
CA ALA A 112 -1.14 -9.32 16.06
C ALA A 112 -0.63 -10.47 15.17
N ARG A 113 -0.98 -10.48 13.87
CA ARG A 113 -0.49 -11.46 12.89
C ARG A 113 0.65 -10.96 12.02
N LEU A 114 1.09 -9.72 12.19
CA LEU A 114 2.32 -9.27 11.54
C LEU A 114 3.49 -9.89 12.31
N PRO A 115 4.34 -10.70 11.67
CA PRO A 115 5.51 -11.24 12.34
C PRO A 115 6.34 -10.05 12.80
N ARG A 116 6.35 -9.83 14.12
CA ARG A 116 7.34 -8.96 14.73
C ARG A 116 8.69 -9.60 14.40
N VAL A 117 9.37 -9.12 13.36
CA VAL A 117 10.73 -9.54 13.02
C VAL A 117 11.63 -9.09 14.17
N ARG A 118 11.66 -9.91 15.22
CA ARG A 118 12.86 -10.14 16.00
C ARG A 118 13.65 -11.15 15.19
N GLY A 119 14.91 -10.81 14.93
CA GLY A 119 15.79 -11.62 14.09
C GLY A 119 15.70 -13.12 14.40
N SER A 120 15.76 -13.87 13.30
CA SER A 120 16.18 -15.28 13.24
C SER A 120 15.40 -16.28 14.07
N THR A 121 14.48 -17.04 13.44
CA THR A 121 14.64 -18.51 13.35
C THR A 121 13.78 -19.10 12.23
N LEU A 122 14.41 -19.98 11.44
CA LEU A 122 13.79 -20.85 10.43
C LEU A 122 12.59 -21.63 11.00
N GLY A 123 11.55 -21.79 10.18
CA GLY A 123 10.46 -22.72 10.47
C GLY A 123 9.32 -22.65 9.46
N SER A 124 9.54 -23.22 8.28
CA SER A 124 8.55 -23.45 7.23
C SER A 124 7.34 -24.25 7.71
N HIS A 125 6.12 -23.78 7.39
CA HIS A 125 4.96 -24.62 7.04
C HIS A 125 3.91 -23.77 6.30
N GLY A 126 3.52 -24.22 5.10
CA GLY A 126 2.63 -23.50 4.19
C GLY A 126 1.16 -23.57 4.59
N ILE A 127 0.40 -22.54 4.18
CA ILE A 127 -1.07 -22.51 4.22
C ILE A 127 -1.57 -21.87 2.92
N GLY A 128 -2.68 -22.43 2.42
CA GLY A 128 -3.24 -22.27 1.08
C GLY A 128 -3.53 -20.84 0.64
N VAL A 129 -3.38 -20.66 -0.68
CA VAL A 129 -3.65 -19.41 -1.41
C VAL A 129 -5.12 -19.37 -1.77
N GLU A 130 -5.83 -18.39 -1.23
CA GLU A 130 -7.15 -17.99 -1.73
C GLU A 130 -6.93 -16.84 -2.72
N HIS A 131 -7.55 -16.94 -3.89
CA HIS A 131 -7.34 -16.06 -5.03
C HIS A 131 -7.90 -14.65 -4.78
N GLY A 132 -7.12 -13.81 -4.08
CA GLY A 132 -7.29 -12.36 -4.07
C GLY A 132 -6.53 -11.76 -5.25
N GLY A 133 -7.23 -11.02 -6.12
CA GLY A 133 -6.63 -10.31 -7.25
C GLY A 133 -5.61 -9.27 -6.80
N GLY A 134 -4.35 -9.68 -6.64
CA GLY A 134 -3.23 -8.81 -6.38
C GLY A 134 -2.90 -8.00 -7.63
N VAL A 135 -2.81 -6.68 -7.49
CA VAL A 135 -2.31 -5.81 -8.55
C VAL A 135 -0.79 -5.82 -8.48
N LEU A 136 -0.14 -6.40 -9.51
CA LEU A 136 1.32 -6.44 -9.64
C LEU A 136 1.88 -5.01 -9.72
N GLY A 137 3.00 -4.75 -9.03
CA GLY A 137 3.62 -3.44 -8.78
C GLY A 137 3.31 -2.34 -9.80
N VAL A 138 2.60 -1.30 -9.35
CA VAL A 138 2.24 -0.14 -10.17
C VAL A 138 2.83 1.12 -9.56
N ARG A 139 3.19 2.06 -10.44
CA ARG A 139 3.66 3.39 -10.07
C ARG A 139 2.44 4.26 -9.83
N ALA A 140 2.36 4.93 -8.67
CA ALA A 140 1.27 5.83 -8.33
C ALA A 140 1.19 6.92 -9.40
N THR A 141 0.14 6.85 -10.21
CA THR A 141 -0.21 7.84 -11.23
C THR A 141 -1.35 8.67 -10.68
N HIS A 142 -1.36 9.96 -11.01
CA HIS A 142 -2.46 10.85 -10.65
C HIS A 142 -3.76 10.25 -11.20
N LEU A 143 -4.69 9.88 -10.31
CA LEU A 143 -6.05 9.51 -10.69
C LEU A 143 -6.75 10.83 -11.08
N ASP A 144 -6.58 11.23 -12.34
CA ASP A 144 -7.32 12.35 -12.89
C ASP A 144 -8.81 12.01 -12.78
N HIS A 145 -9.51 12.78 -11.94
CA HIS A 145 -10.96 12.74 -11.85
C HIS A 145 -11.48 13.32 -13.17
N ALA A 146 -11.53 12.49 -14.22
CA ALA A 146 -12.11 12.83 -15.50
C ALA A 146 -13.63 12.98 -15.33
N SER A 147 -14.03 14.15 -14.84
CA SER A 147 -15.37 14.70 -15.00
C SER A 147 -15.45 15.29 -16.40
N GLY A 148 -16.40 14.81 -17.21
CA GLY A 148 -16.91 15.55 -18.36
C GLY A 148 -16.31 15.18 -19.72
N PHE A 149 -17.02 14.30 -20.44
CA PHE A 149 -17.14 14.46 -21.89
C PHE A 149 -18.62 14.39 -22.25
N GLY A 150 -19.25 15.57 -22.25
CA GLY A 150 -20.39 15.81 -23.12
C GLY A 150 -19.85 16.16 -24.51
N MET A 151 -20.32 15.46 -25.54
CA MET A 151 -20.57 16.07 -26.84
C MET A 151 -21.51 15.18 -27.67
N HIS A 152 -22.76 15.62 -27.76
CA HIS A 152 -23.66 15.41 -28.88
C HIS A 152 -23.06 16.08 -30.13
N PRO A 153 -23.40 15.63 -31.34
CA PRO A 153 -24.54 16.24 -32.03
C PRO A 153 -25.67 15.27 -32.35
#